data_AF-A0A9D6DV23-F1
#
_entry.id   AF-A0A9D6DV23-F1
#
_cell.length_a   1.000
_cell.length_b   1.000
_cell.length_c   1.000
_cell.angle_alpha   90.00
_cell.angle_beta   90.00
_cell.angle_gamma   90.00
#
_symmetry.space_group_name_H-M   'P 1'
#
loop_
_entity.id
_entity.type
_entity.pdbx_description
1 polymer ?
#
loop_
_entity_poly.entity_id
_entity_poly.type
_entity_poly.pdbx_seq_one_letter_code
_entity_poly.pdbx_strand_id
1 'polypeptide(L)'
;MLEVCRTIGLCIAYVAMRLFLPRFFNISREAHIDKRALGSMLLIVTASAIGYALSYAIPDPWWGNRVLHVVGGGITVTLACFLAARESMPHMRRRRFLVIAIIAVSVLGVANEMAEFGLQHLTGVIYVPGMEDTWWDLASPRKPGNGSITPTSLLQLSALKKWRPLLIH
;
A
#
# COMPACT_ATOMS: atom_id res chain seq x y z
N MET A 1 2.41 10.64 14.74
CA MET A 1 2.03 9.38 15.45
C MET A 1 1.31 8.43 14.51
N LEU A 2 0.37 8.93 13.71
CA LEU A 2 -0.37 8.17 12.70
C LEU A 2 0.54 7.43 11.69
N GLU A 3 1.63 8.06 11.29
CA GLU A 3 2.63 7.53 10.34
C GLU A 3 3.34 6.29 10.88
N VAL A 4 3.65 6.31 12.17
CA VAL A 4 4.24 5.16 12.86
C VAL A 4 3.23 4.01 12.90
N CYS A 5 1.97 4.30 13.24
CA CYS A 5 0.89 3.31 13.21
C CYS A 5 0.69 2.72 11.81
N ARG A 6 0.68 3.55 10.76
CA ARG A 6 0.58 3.10 9.36
C ARG A 6 1.76 2.21 8.97
N THR A 7 2.99 2.59 9.32
CA THR A 7 4.19 1.78 9.04
C THR A 7 4.15 0.43 9.76
N ILE A 8 3.76 0.42 11.04
CA ILE A 8 3.56 -0.82 11.81
C ILE A 8 2.49 -1.68 11.15
N GLY A 9 1.36 -1.09 10.75
CA GLY A 9 0.30 -1.77 10.00
C GLY A 9 0.81 -2.41 8.71
N LEU A 10 1.67 -1.73 7.95
CA LEU A 10 2.30 -2.28 6.75
C LEU A 10 3.24 -3.46 7.05
N CYS A 11 4.02 -3.38 8.13
CA CYS A 11 4.86 -4.51 8.57
C CYS A 11 4.00 -5.71 8.99
N ILE A 12 2.90 -5.48 9.69
CA ILE A 12 1.93 -6.53 10.06
C ILE A 12 1.30 -7.14 8.80
N ALA A 13 0.86 -6.31 7.85
CA ALA A 13 0.30 -6.76 6.59
C ALA A 13 1.30 -7.61 5.79
N TYR A 14 2.58 -7.22 5.75
CA TYR A 14 3.64 -8.03 5.16
C TYR A 14 3.75 -9.41 5.82
N VAL A 15 3.79 -9.48 7.15
CA VAL A 15 3.85 -10.76 7.88
C VAL A 15 2.61 -11.61 7.59
N ALA A 16 1.42 -11.00 7.67
CA ALA A 16 0.16 -11.68 7.40
C ALA A 16 0.16 -12.25 5.97
N MET A 17 0.55 -11.47 4.97
CA MET A 17 0.63 -11.92 3.58
C MET A 17 1.68 -13.03 3.41
N ARG A 18 2.84 -12.92 4.04
CA ARG A 18 3.89 -13.96 3.97
C ARG A 18 3.41 -15.30 4.53
N LEU A 19 2.59 -15.28 5.58
CA LEU A 19 2.01 -16.49 6.19
C LEU A 19 0.76 -16.99 5.46
N PHE A 20 -0.04 -16.09 4.89
CA PHE A 20 -1.31 -16.39 4.26
C PHE A 20 -1.13 -16.94 2.84
N LEU A 21 -0.24 -16.35 2.04
CA LEU A 21 -0.10 -16.67 0.62
C LEU A 21 0.20 -18.15 0.33
N PRO A 22 1.17 -18.81 1.00
CA PRO A 22 1.40 -20.25 0.79
C PRO A 22 0.18 -21.11 1.11
N ARG A 23 -0.54 -20.79 2.18
CA ARG A 23 -1.76 -21.51 2.59
C ARG A 23 -2.88 -21.33 1.58
N PHE A 24 -3.10 -20.11 1.12
CA PHE A 24 -4.13 -19.80 0.13
C PHE A 24 -3.91 -20.53 -1.20
N PHE A 25 -2.66 -20.78 -1.58
CA PHE A 25 -2.29 -21.51 -2.80
C PHE A 25 -1.96 -22.99 -2.60
N ASN A 26 -2.24 -23.57 -1.42
CA ASN A 26 -1.92 -24.97 -1.09
C ASN A 26 -0.46 -25.35 -1.37
N ILE A 27 0.48 -24.45 -1.07
CA ILE A 27 1.91 -24.71 -1.20
C ILE A 27 2.39 -25.31 0.13
N SER A 28 2.92 -26.53 0.09
CA SER A 28 3.34 -27.29 1.28
C SER A 28 4.50 -26.67 2.07
N ARG A 29 5.12 -25.60 1.55
CA ARG A 29 6.23 -24.92 2.20
C ARG A 29 5.70 -23.91 3.21
N GLU A 30 5.92 -24.19 4.48
CA GLU A 30 5.61 -23.24 5.55
C GLU A 30 6.57 -22.03 5.46
N ALA A 31 6.00 -20.83 5.50
CA ALA A 31 6.78 -19.60 5.59
C ALA A 31 7.16 -19.35 7.06
N HIS A 32 8.46 -19.27 7.34
CA HIS A 32 8.98 -18.91 8.66
C HIS A 32 9.41 -17.43 8.68
N ILE A 33 9.41 -16.82 9.86
CA ILE A 33 10.00 -15.49 10.07
C ILE A 33 11.50 -15.69 10.29
N ASP A 34 12.31 -15.34 9.29
CA ASP A 34 13.76 -15.45 9.30
C ASP A 34 14.43 -14.08 9.24
N LYS A 35 15.77 -14.05 9.23
CA LYS A 35 16.53 -12.79 9.09
C LYS A 35 16.20 -12.03 7.80
N ARG A 36 15.75 -12.73 6.75
CA ARG A 36 15.30 -12.09 5.49
C ARG A 36 14.02 -11.30 5.72
N ALA A 37 13.10 -11.82 6.55
CA ALA A 37 11.90 -11.10 6.95
C ALA A 37 12.21 -9.75 7.59
N LEU A 38 13.21 -9.72 8.47
CA LEU A 38 13.66 -8.48 9.12
C LEU A 38 14.22 -7.48 8.09
N GLY A 39 15.01 -7.95 7.11
CA GLY A 39 15.50 -7.11 6.02
C GLY A 39 14.36 -6.54 5.15
N SER A 40 13.35 -7.36 4.86
CA SER A 40 12.14 -6.94 4.14
C SER A 40 11.31 -5.92 4.92
N MET A 41 11.16 -6.09 6.24
CA MET A 41 10.51 -5.10 7.10
C MET A 41 11.29 -3.78 7.12
N LEU A 42 12.61 -3.82 7.26
CA LEU A 42 13.44 -2.62 7.22
C LEU A 42 13.31 -1.86 5.89
N LEU A 43 13.21 -2.60 4.78
CA LEU A 43 12.96 -2.00 3.47
C LEU A 43 11.57 -1.34 3.40
N ILE A 44 10.54 -1.97 3.95
CA ILE A 44 9.18 -1.38 4.04
C ILE A 44 9.18 -0.11 4.89
N VAL A 45 9.84 -0.13 6.05
CA VAL A 45 9.99 1.05 6.93
C VAL A 45 10.70 2.18 6.19
N THR A 46 11.79 1.87 5.50
CA THR A 46 12.57 2.86 4.74
C THR A 46 11.74 3.45 3.59
N ALA A 47 11.04 2.61 2.83
CA ALA A 47 10.15 3.06 1.75
C ALA A 47 9.00 3.93 2.28
N SER A 48 8.41 3.56 3.42
CA SER A 48 7.37 4.36 4.09
C SER A 48 7.90 5.73 4.50
N ALA A 49 9.07 5.78 5.14
CA ALA A 49 9.71 7.02 5.55
C ALA A 49 10.01 7.95 4.36
N ILE A 50 10.45 7.40 3.22
CA ILE A 50 10.62 8.16 1.97
C ILE A 50 9.27 8.71 1.49
N GLY A 51 8.21 7.89 1.49
CA GLY A 51 6.86 8.34 1.11
C GLY A 51 6.36 9.49 2.00
N TYR A 52 6.64 9.43 3.30
CA TYR A 52 6.30 10.50 4.25
C TYR A 52 7.10 11.77 3.98
N ALA A 53 8.42 11.65 3.79
CA ALA A 53 9.27 12.79 3.45
C ALA A 53 8.81 13.48 2.16
N LEU A 54 8.46 12.71 1.13
CA LEU A 54 7.94 13.25 -0.14
C LEU A 54 6.60 13.97 0.06
N SER A 55 5.69 13.40 0.85
CA SER A 55 4.42 14.05 1.20
C SER A 55 4.64 15.38 1.93
N TYR A 56 5.52 15.39 2.94
CA TYR A 56 5.78 16.60 3.75
C TYR A 56 6.55 17.69 3.01
N ALA A 57 7.25 17.33 1.92
CA ALA A 57 7.89 18.30 1.05
C ALA A 57 6.90 19.08 0.15
N ILE A 58 5.62 18.67 0.07
CA ILE A 58 4.60 19.31 -0.75
C ILE A 58 3.81 20.31 0.11
N PRO A 59 3.84 21.63 -0.19
CA PRO A 59 3.16 22.64 0.62
C PRO A 59 1.63 22.55 0.60
N ASP A 60 1.06 22.12 -0.53
CA ASP A 60 -0.38 21.95 -0.66
C ASP A 60 -0.83 20.66 0.06
N PRO A 61 -1.62 20.76 1.13
CA PRO A 61 -1.95 19.60 1.98
C PRO A 61 -2.75 18.54 1.23
N TRP A 62 -3.54 18.94 0.24
CA TRP A 62 -4.33 18.02 -0.56
C TRP A 62 -3.46 17.18 -1.51
N TRP A 63 -2.51 17.80 -2.20
CA TRP A 63 -1.52 17.09 -3.00
C TRP A 63 -0.55 16.27 -2.15
N GLY A 64 -0.15 16.79 -0.98
CA GLY A 64 0.64 16.04 0.00
C GLY A 64 -0.05 14.74 0.37
N ASN A 65 -1.33 14.80 0.79
CA ASN A 65 -2.10 13.62 1.14
C ASN A 65 -2.24 12.62 -0.03
N ARG A 66 -2.43 13.10 -1.25
CA ARG A 66 -2.47 12.24 -2.44
C ARG A 66 -1.15 11.52 -2.69
N VAL A 67 -0.03 12.22 -2.56
CA VAL A 67 1.30 11.60 -2.69
C VAL A 67 1.54 10.61 -1.56
N LEU A 68 1.09 10.91 -0.34
CA LEU A 68 1.11 9.99 0.79
C LEU A 68 0.33 8.71 0.50
N HIS A 69 -0.89 8.82 -0.03
CA HIS A 69 -1.75 7.67 -0.34
C HIS A 69 -1.19 6.84 -1.49
N VAL A 70 -0.69 7.47 -2.55
CA VAL A 70 -0.11 6.77 -3.71
C VAL A 70 1.23 6.14 -3.37
N VAL A 71 2.17 6.92 -2.82
CA VAL A 71 3.55 6.49 -2.58
C VAL A 71 3.67 5.80 -1.24
N GLY A 72 3.33 6.49 -0.15
CA GLY A 72 3.40 5.94 1.21
C GLY A 72 2.46 4.75 1.42
N GLY A 73 1.27 4.77 0.81
CA GLY A 73 0.31 3.67 0.81
C GLY A 73 0.51 2.68 -0.34
N GLY A 74 -0.05 2.99 -1.51
CA GLY A 74 -0.21 2.04 -2.62
C GLY A 74 1.08 1.37 -3.10
N ILE A 75 2.15 2.15 -3.32
CA ILE A 75 3.46 1.61 -3.73
C ILE A 75 4.05 0.74 -2.62
N THR A 76 4.03 1.21 -1.37
CA THR A 76 4.59 0.46 -0.23
C THR A 76 3.84 -0.84 0.05
N VAL A 77 2.52 -0.85 -0.05
CA VAL A 77 1.69 -2.07 0.04
C VAL A 77 2.05 -3.04 -1.09
N THR A 78 2.20 -2.53 -2.31
CA THR A 78 2.60 -3.35 -3.46
C THR A 78 3.99 -3.96 -3.25
N LEU A 79 4.93 -3.19 -2.71
CA LEU A 79 6.27 -3.65 -2.31
C LEU A 79 6.18 -4.74 -1.24
N ALA A 80 5.39 -4.54 -0.18
CA ALA A 80 5.17 -5.54 0.86
C ALA A 80 4.61 -6.85 0.29
N CYS A 81 3.62 -6.76 -0.61
CA CYS A 81 3.07 -7.92 -1.30
C CYS A 81 4.13 -8.62 -2.16
N PHE A 82 4.97 -7.84 -2.87
CA PHE A 82 6.03 -8.39 -3.71
C PHE A 82 7.06 -9.16 -2.88
N LEU A 83 7.52 -8.58 -1.78
CA LEU A 83 8.48 -9.21 -0.87
C LEU A 83 7.88 -10.50 -0.27
N ALA A 84 6.66 -10.42 0.24
CA ALA A 84 5.96 -11.58 0.79
C ALA A 84 5.81 -12.71 -0.24
N ALA A 85 5.39 -12.38 -1.46
CA ALA A 85 5.23 -13.37 -2.54
C ALA A 85 6.59 -13.94 -3.00
N ARG A 86 7.61 -13.11 -3.18
CA ARG A 86 8.95 -13.55 -3.60
C ARG A 86 9.56 -14.55 -2.61
N GLU A 87 9.40 -14.28 -1.31
CA GLU A 87 10.01 -15.10 -0.26
C GLU A 87 9.24 -16.38 0.01
N SER A 88 7.91 -16.33 -0.07
CA SER A 88 7.04 -17.46 0.27
C SER A 88 6.66 -18.31 -0.94
N MET A 89 6.67 -17.74 -2.14
CA MET A 89 6.20 -18.34 -3.39
C MET A 89 7.08 -17.96 -4.60
N PRO A 90 8.30 -18.49 -4.71
CA PRO A 90 9.26 -18.09 -5.75
C PRO A 90 8.75 -18.30 -7.19
N HIS A 91 7.78 -19.19 -7.40
CA HIS A 91 7.20 -19.48 -8.72
C HIS A 91 5.85 -18.80 -8.98
N MET A 92 5.54 -17.72 -8.25
CA MET A 92 4.25 -17.05 -8.41
C MET A 92 4.11 -16.38 -9.79
N ARG A 93 3.04 -16.73 -10.52
CA ARG A 93 2.76 -16.12 -11.84
C ARG A 93 2.42 -14.63 -11.68
N ARG A 94 2.95 -13.80 -12.58
CA ARG A 94 2.77 -12.33 -12.61
C ARG A 94 1.30 -11.87 -12.54
N ARG A 95 0.40 -12.56 -13.27
CA ARG A 95 -1.04 -12.22 -13.24
C ARG A 95 -1.65 -12.42 -11.86
N ARG A 96 -1.28 -13.50 -11.16
CA ARG A 96 -1.76 -13.76 -9.80
C ARG A 96 -1.23 -12.71 -8.82
N PHE A 97 0.04 -12.33 -8.96
CA PHE A 97 0.63 -11.24 -8.19
C PHE A 97 -0.11 -9.93 -8.38
N LEU A 98 -0.37 -9.55 -9.63
CA LEU A 98 -1.07 -8.30 -9.92
C LEU A 98 -2.46 -8.25 -9.27
N VAL A 99 -3.23 -9.34 -9.38
CA VAL A 99 -4.55 -9.44 -8.76
C VAL A 99 -4.46 -9.31 -7.24
N ILE A 100 -3.53 -10.02 -6.60
CA ILE A 100 -3.32 -9.95 -5.16
C ILE A 100 -2.91 -8.54 -4.72
N ALA A 101 -1.97 -7.92 -5.43
CA ALA A 101 -1.49 -6.58 -5.10
C ALA A 101 -2.63 -5.55 -5.21
N ILE A 102 -3.46 -5.62 -6.27
CA ILE A 102 -4.63 -4.75 -6.41
C ILE A 102 -5.59 -4.95 -5.23
N ILE A 103 -5.94 -6.20 -4.92
CA ILE A 103 -6.85 -6.50 -3.79
C ILE A 103 -6.25 -5.99 -2.48
N ALA A 104 -4.96 -6.23 -2.22
CA ALA A 104 -4.30 -5.81 -1.00
C ALA A 104 -4.24 -4.28 -0.86
N VAL A 105 -3.89 -3.56 -1.93
CA VAL A 105 -3.91 -2.08 -1.95
C VAL A 105 -5.32 -1.55 -1.68
N SER A 106 -6.35 -2.13 -2.30
CA SER A 106 -7.74 -1.71 -2.08
C SER A 106 -8.21 -1.98 -0.65
N VAL A 107 -8.00 -3.20 -0.14
CA VAL A 107 -8.45 -3.60 1.20
C VAL A 107 -7.72 -2.80 2.28
N LEU A 108 -6.39 -2.67 2.18
CA LEU A 108 -5.62 -1.90 3.16
C LEU A 108 -5.89 -0.40 3.04
N GLY A 109 -6.16 0.12 1.84
CA GLY A 109 -6.61 1.50 1.65
C GLY A 109 -7.91 1.77 2.41
N VAL A 110 -8.94 0.95 2.18
CA VAL A 110 -10.21 1.06 2.91
C VAL A 110 -10.02 0.92 4.41
N ALA A 111 -9.24 -0.07 4.85
CA ALA A 111 -8.99 -0.30 6.28
C ALA A 111 -8.27 0.90 6.93
N ASN A 112 -7.32 1.53 6.21
CA ASN A 112 -6.62 2.73 6.69
C ASN A 112 -7.59 3.89 6.91
N GLU A 113 -8.46 4.17 5.93
CA GLU A 113 -9.47 5.21 6.06
C GLU A 113 -10.43 4.94 7.23
N MET A 114 -10.93 3.70 7.36
CA MET A 114 -11.80 3.32 8.49
C MET A 114 -11.11 3.50 9.84
N ALA A 115 -9.80 3.22 9.93
CA ALA A 115 -9.03 3.44 11.14
C ALA A 115 -8.89 4.95 11.46
N GLU A 116 -8.71 5.79 10.44
CA GLU A 116 -8.66 7.24 10.60
C GLU A 116 -9.98 7.82 11.06
N PHE A 117 -11.11 7.38 10.51
CA PHE A 117 -12.43 7.75 11.03
C PHE A 117 -12.63 7.31 12.48
N GLY A 118 -12.24 6.08 12.81
CA GLY A 118 -12.31 5.58 14.18
C GLY A 118 -11.48 6.43 15.15
N LEU A 119 -10.24 6.77 14.76
CA LEU A 119 -9.36 7.63 15.56
C LEU A 119 -9.90 9.06 15.69
N GLN A 120 -10.48 9.62 14.62
CA GLN A 120 -11.14 10.92 14.66
C GLN A 120 -12.31 10.92 15.64
N HIS A 121 -13.13 9.86 15.64
CA HIS A 121 -14.23 9.72 16.60
C HIS A 121 -13.75 9.64 18.05
N LEU A 122 -12.63 8.95 18.31
CA LEU A 122 -12.09 8.77 19.66
C LEU A 122 -11.31 9.98 20.19
N THR A 123 -10.60 10.70 19.32
CA THR A 123 -9.66 11.78 19.71
C THR A 123 -10.18 13.18 19.45
N GLY A 124 -11.20 13.34 18.60
CA GLY A 124 -11.68 14.64 18.13
C GLY A 124 -10.76 15.33 17.11
N VAL A 125 -9.62 14.72 16.76
CA VAL A 125 -8.71 15.25 15.73
C VAL A 125 -9.26 14.92 14.35
N ILE A 126 -9.42 15.93 13.50
CA ILE A 126 -9.94 15.76 12.14
C ILE A 126 -8.81 15.22 11.25
N TYR A 127 -8.93 13.97 10.82
CA TYR A 127 -8.02 13.32 9.87
C TYR A 127 -8.63 13.30 8.46
N VAL A 128 -9.95 13.09 8.37
CA VAL A 128 -10.69 13.04 7.10
C VAL A 128 -11.93 13.94 7.21
N PRO A 129 -12.22 14.79 6.20
CA PRO A 129 -13.36 15.70 6.25
C PRO A 129 -14.72 15.00 6.36
N GLY A 130 -14.87 13.82 5.75
CA GLY A 130 -16.10 13.04 5.74
C GLY A 130 -15.93 11.67 5.07
N MET A 131 -16.82 10.72 5.37
CA MET A 131 -16.78 9.33 4.87
C MET A 131 -16.78 9.21 3.34
N GLU A 132 -17.30 10.21 2.65
CA GLU A 132 -17.29 10.31 1.20
C GLU A 132 -15.88 10.32 0.61
N ASP A 133 -14.87 10.81 1.32
CA ASP A 133 -13.49 10.94 0.81
C ASP A 133 -12.85 9.57 0.53
N THR A 134 -13.16 8.55 1.35
CA THR A 134 -12.76 7.16 1.10
C THR A 134 -13.27 6.64 -0.23
N TRP A 135 -14.53 6.95 -0.55
CA TRP A 135 -15.13 6.53 -1.81
C TRP A 135 -14.54 7.31 -2.99
N TRP A 136 -14.21 8.59 -2.80
CA TRP A 136 -13.55 9.40 -3.82
C TRP A 136 -12.12 8.95 -4.13
N ASP A 137 -11.38 8.52 -3.13
CA ASP A 137 -10.03 7.96 -3.30
C ASP A 137 -10.05 6.63 -4.06
N LEU A 138 -11.10 5.81 -3.87
CA LEU A 138 -11.31 4.58 -4.65
C LEU A 138 -11.86 4.83 -6.06
N ALA A 139 -12.69 5.86 -6.24
CA ALA A 139 -13.49 6.05 -7.45
C ALA A 139 -12.92 7.06 -8.47
N SER A 140 -11.86 7.82 -8.14
CA SER A 140 -11.45 9.02 -8.89
C SER A 140 -11.49 8.85 -10.43
N PRO A 141 -12.28 9.69 -11.13
CA PRO A 141 -12.08 11.14 -11.07
C PRO A 141 -13.35 12.00 -11.06
N ARG A 142 -13.50 12.82 -10.02
CA ARG A 142 -13.96 14.21 -10.17
C ARG A 142 -13.49 15.05 -8.99
N LYS A 143 -12.76 16.14 -9.26
CA LYS A 143 -12.94 17.34 -8.44
C LYS A 143 -14.33 17.91 -8.80
N PRO A 144 -15.16 18.30 -7.83
CA PRO A 144 -16.20 19.28 -8.11
C PRO A 144 -15.48 20.59 -8.47
N GLY A 145 -15.45 20.94 -9.77
CA GLY A 145 -15.04 22.29 -10.20
C GLY A 145 -13.89 22.42 -11.20
N ASN A 146 -13.16 21.37 -11.58
CA ASN A 146 -12.17 21.48 -12.68
C ASN A 146 -12.07 20.17 -13.47
N GLY A 147 -12.40 20.25 -14.76
CA GLY A 147 -12.61 19.13 -15.68
C GLY A 147 -11.35 18.40 -16.16
N SER A 148 -10.31 18.24 -15.35
CA SER A 148 -9.15 17.44 -15.72
C SER A 148 -9.12 16.10 -14.97
N ILE A 149 -9.38 15.05 -15.73
CA ILE A 149 -9.25 13.65 -15.28
C ILE A 149 -7.76 13.32 -15.22
N THR A 150 -7.22 13.09 -14.02
CA THR A 150 -5.92 12.43 -13.86
C THR A 150 -6.15 11.00 -13.38
N PRO A 151 -5.89 9.98 -14.22
CA PRO A 151 -6.09 8.58 -13.85
C PRO A 151 -4.88 8.08 -13.05
N THR A 152 -4.99 8.13 -11.71
CA THR A 152 -4.02 7.57 -10.75
C THR A 152 -3.77 6.07 -10.99
N SER A 153 -4.75 5.33 -11.50
CA SER A 153 -4.63 3.91 -11.87
C SER A 153 -3.71 3.67 -13.08
N LEU A 154 -3.60 4.60 -14.03
CA LEU A 154 -2.72 4.47 -15.19
C LEU A 154 -1.24 4.73 -14.86
N LEU A 155 -0.96 5.59 -13.88
CA LEU A 155 0.40 5.81 -13.36
C LEU A 155 0.94 4.59 -12.60
N GLN A 156 0.08 3.88 -11.86
CA GLN A 156 0.46 2.63 -11.21
C GLN A 156 0.75 1.52 -12.25
N LEU A 157 -0.07 1.43 -13.31
CA LEU A 157 0.15 0.46 -14.40
C LEU A 157 1.40 0.76 -15.25
N SER A 158 1.73 2.04 -15.47
CA SER A 158 2.94 2.43 -16.20
C SER A 158 4.20 2.22 -15.36
N ALA A 159 4.15 2.47 -14.05
CA ALA A 159 5.22 2.13 -13.13
C ALA A 159 5.51 0.63 -13.16
N LEU A 160 4.49 -0.23 -13.08
CA LEU A 160 4.62 -1.70 -13.15
C LEU A 160 5.26 -2.20 -14.45
N LYS A 161 5.06 -1.53 -15.58
CA LYS A 161 5.76 -1.85 -16.85
C LYS A 161 7.28 -1.67 -16.73
N LYS A 162 7.77 -0.74 -15.90
CA LYS A 162 9.21 -0.44 -15.74
C LYS A 162 9.95 -1.48 -14.89
N TRP A 163 9.26 -2.20 -14.01
CA TRP A 163 9.82 -3.29 -13.18
C TRP A 163 9.95 -4.64 -13.90
N ARG A 164 9.61 -4.71 -15.20
CA ARG A 164 9.68 -5.91 -16.04
C ARG A 164 11.03 -6.67 -15.99
N PRO A 165 12.20 -6.01 -15.91
CA PRO A 165 13.50 -6.72 -15.86
C PRO A 165 13.82 -7.38 -14.52
N LEU A 166 13.33 -6.83 -13.40
CA LEU A 166 13.65 -7.28 -12.04
C LEU A 166 12.88 -8.55 -11.62
N LEU A 167 11.97 -9.03 -12.48
CA LEU A 167 11.07 -10.16 -12.25
C LEU A 167 11.39 -11.37 -13.15
N ILE A 168 12.63 -11.47 -13.66
CA ILE A 168 13.08 -12.51 -14.61
C ILE A 168 14.09 -13.49 -13.97
N HIS A 169 14.46 -13.29 -12.71
CA HIS A 169 15.31 -14.21 -11.94
C HIS A 169 14.58 -14.65 -10.68
#